data_AF-A0A8H7KUM2-F1
#
_entry.id   AF-A0A8H7KUM2-F1
#
_cell.length_a   1.000
_cell.length_b   1.000
_cell.length_c   1.000
_cell.angle_alpha   90.00
_cell.angle_beta   90.00
_cell.angle_gamma   90.00
#
_symmetry.space_group_name_H-M   'P 1'
#
loop_
_entity.id
_entity.type
_entity.pdbx_description
1 polymer ?
#
loop_
_entity_poly.entity_id
_entity_poly.type
_entity_poly.pdbx_seq_one_letter_code
_entity_poly.pdbx_strand_id
1 'polypeptide(L)'
;MHRFVPITIRPPSRGKERKGGFGDKLAHLLGREDIKAAAHIHQHDEDATASIPEPDVLVLSYDLRHPLFTPSPTKSLEELEYAPALKTLATKLNPSSDAGPSDGTTNMGKDNDYLVIHWRMETVPPEDLPLCAEKLVDTLVGLLHPRDHLAPENEPVDTDADWSREEQGPGELPAQDNSTIRTVWFASDYPYPVTSSATEFEDLPRKSGTFRNLTPEHVSAIAILRSAFLPDGPLQDTKLTGLKEQLERVRDLALVENNGKSGGIGIDGEMVDDAGVLGILDKLVAMDAKLFVSGGKGCGRVSSFTKQIVDSRAASIQGGDVEMRNVVQYFG
;
A
#
# COMPACT_ATOMS: atom_id res chain seq x y z
N MET A 1 34.85 -9.33 -14.73
CA MET A 1 33.58 -9.03 -14.04
C MET A 1 33.87 -7.87 -13.09
N HIS A 2 33.54 -6.63 -13.48
CA HIS A 2 33.84 -5.47 -12.66
C HIS A 2 32.92 -5.48 -11.43
N ARG A 3 33.50 -5.39 -10.24
CA ARG A 3 32.76 -5.30 -8.97
C ARG A 3 32.67 -3.84 -8.57
N PHE A 4 31.48 -3.26 -8.67
CA PHE A 4 31.19 -1.92 -8.17
C PHE A 4 30.85 -1.97 -6.69
N VAL A 5 31.25 -0.94 -5.93
CA VAL A 5 30.81 -0.78 -4.54
C VAL A 5 29.57 0.10 -4.52
N PRO A 6 28.46 -0.36 -3.90
CA PRO A 6 27.32 0.50 -3.71
C PRO A 6 27.68 1.67 -2.80
N ILE A 7 27.59 2.90 -3.33
CA ILE A 7 27.68 4.11 -2.51
C ILE A 7 26.34 4.28 -1.81
N THR A 8 26.34 4.14 -0.48
CA THR A 8 25.14 4.37 0.33
C THR A 8 25.05 5.83 0.72
N ILE A 9 24.04 6.54 0.21
CA ILE A 9 23.81 7.95 0.55
C ILE A 9 22.55 8.04 1.41
N ARG A 10 22.72 8.47 2.65
CA ARG A 10 21.60 8.66 3.59
C ARG A 10 21.11 10.10 3.53
N PRO A 11 19.86 10.36 3.13
CA PRO A 11 19.31 11.70 3.19
C PRO A 11 19.23 12.18 4.65
N PRO A 12 19.34 13.50 4.91
CA PRO A 12 19.13 14.05 6.24
C PRO A 12 17.73 13.72 6.74
N SER A 13 17.65 13.12 7.93
CA SER A 13 16.43 12.55 8.48
C SER A 13 15.45 13.61 9.02
N ARG A 14 15.92 14.82 9.36
CA ARG A 14 15.12 15.96 9.85
C ARG A 14 15.81 17.31 9.54
N GLY A 15 15.05 18.41 9.50
CA GLY A 15 15.59 19.78 9.55
C GLY A 15 15.46 20.61 8.25
N LYS A 16 16.01 21.83 8.27
CA LYS A 16 15.96 22.81 7.16
C LYS A 16 16.62 22.30 5.87
N GLU A 17 17.53 21.33 5.97
CA GLU A 17 18.19 20.70 4.82
C GLU A 17 17.21 19.93 3.90
N ARG A 18 16.07 19.49 4.43
CA ARG A 18 15.01 18.83 3.63
C ARG A 18 14.28 19.77 2.68
N LYS A 19 14.23 21.07 2.97
CA LYS A 19 13.50 22.06 2.17
C LYS A 19 14.37 22.70 1.07
N GLY A 20 15.66 22.36 0.99
CA GLY A 20 16.65 23.11 0.20
C GLY A 20 17.41 22.27 -0.82
N GLY A 21 16.71 21.62 -1.76
CA GLY A 21 17.34 21.01 -2.93
C GLY A 21 18.27 19.84 -2.59
N PHE A 22 17.83 18.91 -1.71
CA PHE A 22 18.63 17.71 -1.42
C PHE A 22 18.96 16.93 -2.70
N GLY A 23 18.01 16.81 -3.64
CA GLY A 23 18.26 16.21 -4.95
C GLY A 23 19.32 16.93 -5.77
N ASP A 24 19.33 18.27 -5.79
CA ASP A 24 20.36 19.05 -6.48
C ASP A 24 21.73 18.86 -5.84
N LYS A 25 21.78 18.86 -4.50
CA LYS A 25 23.00 18.57 -3.74
C LYS A 25 23.47 17.13 -3.96
N LEU A 26 22.54 16.18 -4.08
CA LEU A 26 22.86 14.80 -4.37
C LEU A 26 23.41 14.67 -5.79
N ALA A 27 22.75 15.24 -6.80
CA ALA A 27 23.24 15.24 -8.18
C ALA A 27 24.63 15.88 -8.27
N HIS A 28 24.84 17.00 -7.56
CA HIS A 28 26.15 17.63 -7.45
C HIS A 28 27.18 16.73 -6.75
N LEU A 29 26.79 16.06 -5.66
CA LEU A 29 27.65 15.12 -4.93
C LEU A 29 28.07 13.93 -5.82
N LEU A 30 27.12 13.36 -6.56
CA LEU A 30 27.34 12.26 -7.49
C LEU A 30 28.23 12.67 -8.68
N GLY A 31 28.22 13.96 -9.03
CA GLY A 31 29.11 14.52 -10.05
C GLY A 31 30.54 14.80 -9.56
N ARG A 32 30.85 14.65 -8.28
CA ARG A 32 32.21 14.92 -7.76
C ARG A 32 33.18 13.80 -8.12
N GLU A 33 34.36 14.19 -8.59
CA GLU A 33 35.44 13.26 -8.98
C GLU A 33 35.93 12.37 -7.83
N ASP A 34 35.87 12.84 -6.59
CA ASP A 34 36.26 12.03 -5.43
C ASP A 34 35.24 10.93 -5.10
N ILE A 35 33.94 11.18 -5.33
CA ILE A 35 32.88 10.19 -5.19
C ILE A 35 32.95 9.16 -6.31
N LYS A 36 33.22 9.60 -7.54
CA LYS A 36 33.50 8.70 -8.67
C LYS A 36 34.70 7.81 -8.37
N ALA A 37 35.82 8.40 -7.93
CA ALA A 37 37.02 7.67 -7.55
C ALA A 37 36.75 6.66 -6.40
N ALA A 38 35.93 7.03 -5.41
CA ALA A 38 35.56 6.15 -4.31
C ALA A 38 34.61 5.00 -4.72
N ALA A 39 33.87 5.13 -5.84
CA ALA A 39 33.05 4.05 -6.39
C ALA A 39 33.89 2.92 -7.03
N HIS A 40 35.15 3.21 -7.35
CA HIS A 40 36.10 2.25 -7.93
C HIS A 40 36.87 1.52 -6.83
N ILE A 41 36.69 0.19 -6.69
CA ILE A 41 37.66 -0.64 -5.97
C ILE A 41 38.80 -0.98 -6.92
N HIS A 42 40.03 -0.63 -6.52
CA HIS A 42 41.24 -1.27 -7.03
C HIS A 42 41.32 -2.70 -6.47
N GLN A 43 40.88 -3.70 -7.25
CA GLN A 43 41.23 -5.08 -6.94
C GLN A 43 42.66 -5.32 -7.42
N HIS A 44 43.58 -5.37 -6.46
CA HIS A 44 45.00 -5.66 -6.61
C HIS A 44 45.85 -4.58 -7.30
N ASP A 45 46.78 -4.08 -6.49
CA ASP A 45 47.70 -2.97 -6.72
C ASP A 45 48.84 -3.27 -7.72
N GLU A 46 48.64 -4.17 -8.70
CA GLU A 46 49.69 -4.54 -9.67
C GLU A 46 49.36 -4.29 -11.15
N ASP A 47 48.12 -3.96 -11.51
CA ASP A 47 47.73 -3.64 -12.91
C ASP A 47 47.18 -2.21 -13.07
N ALA A 48 47.77 -1.25 -12.35
CA ALA A 48 47.33 0.16 -12.30
C ALA A 48 47.58 0.98 -13.59
N THR A 49 47.91 0.36 -14.74
CA THR A 49 48.18 1.08 -16.00
C THR A 49 47.10 0.91 -17.08
N ALA A 50 46.10 0.03 -16.89
CA ALA A 50 44.98 -0.06 -17.81
C ALA A 50 43.90 0.97 -17.46
N SER A 51 43.54 1.84 -18.42
CA SER A 51 42.44 2.80 -18.26
C SER A 51 41.15 2.06 -17.92
N ILE A 52 40.68 2.17 -16.67
CA ILE A 52 39.42 1.60 -16.25
C ILE A 52 38.30 2.39 -16.94
N PRO A 53 37.39 1.75 -17.69
CA PRO A 53 36.29 2.45 -18.32
C PRO A 53 35.39 3.08 -17.26
N GLU A 54 34.91 4.29 -17.53
CA GLU A 54 33.95 5.00 -16.69
C GLU A 54 32.70 4.12 -16.53
N PRO A 55 32.14 3.99 -15.31
CA PRO A 55 30.95 3.18 -15.12
C PRO A 55 29.77 3.79 -15.85
N ASP A 56 29.11 3.00 -16.71
CA ASP A 56 27.90 3.43 -17.41
C ASP A 56 26.70 3.60 -16.47
N VAL A 57 26.72 2.97 -15.28
CA VAL A 57 25.57 2.91 -14.37
C VAL A 57 26.00 3.16 -12.92
N LEU A 58 25.38 4.16 -12.30
CA LEU A 58 25.47 4.42 -10.86
C LEU A 58 24.22 3.90 -10.15
N VAL A 59 24.39 2.99 -9.19
CA VAL A 59 23.29 2.47 -8.37
C VAL A 59 23.20 3.28 -7.08
N LEU A 60 22.11 4.04 -6.93
CA LEU A 60 21.78 4.78 -5.72
C LEU A 60 20.77 4.00 -4.88
N SER A 61 21.16 3.55 -3.70
CA SER A 61 20.20 3.07 -2.69
C SER A 61 19.62 4.28 -1.95
N TYR A 62 18.33 4.56 -2.16
CA TYR A 62 17.64 5.73 -1.62
C TYR A 62 16.35 5.35 -0.90
N ASP A 63 16.09 5.96 0.26
CA ASP A 63 14.85 5.77 1.02
C ASP A 63 13.71 6.58 0.39
N LEU A 64 12.87 5.91 -0.42
CA LEU A 64 11.77 6.45 -1.25
C LEU A 64 10.63 7.17 -0.49
N ARG A 65 10.80 7.47 0.79
CA ARG A 65 9.77 8.17 1.57
C ARG A 65 9.55 9.62 1.12
N HIS A 66 10.47 10.21 0.35
CA HIS A 66 10.38 11.57 -0.16
C HIS A 66 10.95 11.69 -1.58
N PRO A 67 10.31 12.46 -2.48
CA PRO A 67 10.86 12.72 -3.81
C PRO A 67 12.25 13.35 -3.68
N LEU A 68 13.20 12.78 -4.42
CA LEU A 68 14.60 13.19 -4.36
C LEU A 68 14.77 14.62 -4.92
N PHE A 69 14.05 14.92 -6.00
CA PHE A 69 14.07 16.22 -6.67
C PHE A 69 12.81 17.02 -6.31
N THR A 70 12.99 18.30 -6.00
CA THR A 70 11.87 19.24 -5.92
C THR A 70 11.37 19.54 -7.32
N PRO A 71 10.04 19.47 -7.59
CA PRO A 71 9.51 19.84 -8.90
C PRO A 71 9.89 21.29 -9.20
N SER A 72 10.60 21.50 -10.31
CA SER A 72 11.01 22.82 -10.76
C SER A 72 9.81 23.53 -11.38
N PRO A 73 9.53 24.82 -11.09
CA PRO A 73 8.36 25.51 -11.62
C PRO A 73 8.37 25.68 -13.14
N THR A 74 9.52 25.46 -13.80
CA THR A 74 9.73 25.70 -15.25
C THR A 74 10.04 24.44 -16.06
N LYS A 75 10.15 23.29 -15.42
CA LYS A 75 10.21 21.99 -16.08
C LYS A 75 9.22 21.10 -15.36
N SER A 76 8.23 20.59 -16.09
CA SER A 76 7.57 19.34 -15.74
C SER A 76 8.69 18.30 -15.67
N LEU A 77 9.35 18.21 -14.52
CA LEU A 77 10.11 17.01 -14.18
C LEU A 77 9.09 15.91 -14.40
N GLU A 78 9.35 15.06 -15.39
CA GLU A 78 8.65 13.79 -15.53
C GLU A 78 8.56 13.23 -14.12
N GLU A 79 7.35 13.23 -13.58
CA GLU A 79 7.11 12.89 -12.19
C GLU A 79 7.73 11.51 -11.99
N LEU A 80 8.48 11.28 -10.91
CA LEU A 80 9.11 9.98 -10.72
C LEU A 80 8.01 8.93 -10.61
N GLU A 81 7.81 8.18 -11.70
CA GLU A 81 6.78 7.16 -11.77
C GLU A 81 7.32 5.80 -11.36
N TYR A 82 6.44 4.97 -10.81
CA TYR A 82 6.75 3.54 -10.65
C TYR A 82 6.99 2.89 -12.02
N ALA A 83 7.89 1.91 -12.06
CA ALA A 83 8.22 1.17 -13.27
C ALA A 83 6.93 0.64 -13.96
N PRO A 84 6.79 0.75 -15.29
CA PRO A 84 5.59 0.31 -16.00
C PRO A 84 5.18 -1.12 -15.67
N ALA A 85 6.13 -2.04 -15.52
CA ALA A 85 5.86 -3.43 -15.15
C ALA A 85 5.16 -3.57 -13.78
N LEU A 86 5.51 -2.75 -12.78
CA LEU A 86 4.85 -2.74 -11.47
C LEU A 86 3.44 -2.18 -11.57
N LYS A 87 3.24 -1.11 -12.36
CA LYS A 87 1.91 -0.55 -12.63
C LYS A 87 1.02 -1.59 -13.31
N THR A 88 1.52 -2.24 -14.37
CA THR A 88 0.79 -3.31 -15.07
C THR A 88 0.45 -4.47 -14.14
N LEU A 89 1.38 -4.90 -13.28
CA LEU A 89 1.08 -5.95 -12.30
C LEU A 89 0.04 -5.51 -11.28
N ALA A 90 0.14 -4.28 -10.74
CA ALA A 90 -0.87 -3.75 -9.82
C ALA A 90 -2.27 -3.72 -10.46
N THR A 91 -2.37 -3.34 -11.73
CA THR A 91 -3.64 -3.41 -12.48
C THR A 91 -4.17 -4.84 -12.60
N LYS A 92 -3.31 -5.83 -12.82
CA LYS A 92 -3.71 -7.26 -12.85
C LYS A 92 -4.12 -7.78 -11.47
N LEU A 93 -3.51 -7.26 -10.40
CA LEU A 93 -3.83 -7.64 -9.02
C LEU A 93 -5.15 -7.04 -8.56
N ASN A 94 -5.55 -5.88 -9.09
CA ASN A 94 -6.79 -5.21 -8.73
C ASN A 94 -8.00 -6.18 -8.83
N PRO A 95 -8.80 -6.34 -7.77
CA PRO A 95 -10.01 -7.17 -7.79
C PRO A 95 -11.02 -6.82 -8.88
N SER A 96 -11.04 -5.56 -9.35
CA SER A 96 -11.87 -5.14 -10.48
C SER A 96 -11.54 -5.86 -11.79
N SER A 97 -10.33 -6.43 -11.90
CA SER A 97 -9.92 -7.21 -13.07
C SER A 97 -10.55 -8.61 -13.14
N ASP A 98 -11.27 -9.06 -12.08
CA ASP A 98 -11.95 -10.36 -12.01
C ASP A 98 -13.25 -10.42 -12.85
N ALA A 99 -13.46 -9.49 -13.79
CA ALA A 99 -14.50 -9.68 -14.80
C ALA A 99 -14.11 -10.90 -15.64
N GLY A 100 -14.71 -12.06 -15.31
CA GLY A 100 -14.55 -13.30 -16.07
C GLY A 100 -14.80 -13.08 -17.57
N PRO A 101 -14.48 -14.07 -18.43
CA PRO A 101 -14.65 -13.94 -19.88
C PRO A 101 -16.05 -13.39 -20.15
N SER A 102 -16.07 -12.15 -20.64
CA SER A 102 -17.27 -11.40 -20.91
C SER A 102 -18.04 -12.14 -22.01
N ASP A 103 -18.92 -13.05 -21.61
CA ASP A 103 -19.98 -13.53 -22.47
C ASP A 103 -20.74 -12.28 -22.88
N GLY A 104 -20.72 -11.94 -24.18
CA GLY A 104 -20.96 -10.61 -24.74
C GLY A 104 -22.37 -10.05 -24.60
N THR A 105 -23.09 -10.46 -23.55
CA THR A 105 -24.50 -10.20 -23.30
C THR A 105 -24.77 -9.38 -22.03
N THR A 106 -23.78 -9.10 -21.18
CA THR A 106 -23.97 -8.21 -20.03
C THR A 106 -22.91 -7.12 -19.97
N ASN A 107 -23.35 -5.86 -20.01
CA ASN A 107 -22.53 -4.67 -19.70
C ASN A 107 -22.18 -4.59 -18.19
N MET A 108 -21.93 -5.73 -17.53
CA MET A 108 -21.62 -5.88 -16.10
C MET A 108 -20.10 -5.88 -15.81
N GLY A 109 -19.26 -5.58 -16.80
CA GLY A 109 -17.80 -5.50 -16.61
C GLY A 109 -17.31 -4.29 -15.82
N LYS A 110 -18.22 -3.47 -15.26
CA LYS A 110 -17.90 -2.18 -14.63
C LYS A 110 -18.13 -2.14 -13.10
N ASP A 111 -18.64 -3.21 -12.51
CA ASP A 111 -19.20 -3.16 -11.15
C ASP A 111 -18.41 -3.95 -10.08
N ASN A 112 -17.12 -4.24 -10.31
CA ASN A 112 -16.26 -4.86 -9.29
C ASN A 112 -15.43 -3.81 -8.57
N ASP A 113 -16.09 -2.78 -8.04
CA ASP A 113 -15.47 -1.81 -7.16
C ASP A 113 -14.94 -2.50 -5.89
N TYR A 114 -13.86 -1.96 -5.33
CA TYR A 114 -13.23 -2.50 -4.13
C TYR A 114 -12.84 -1.42 -3.14
N LEU A 115 -12.77 -1.83 -1.88
CA LEU A 115 -12.29 -1.04 -0.76
C LEU A 115 -10.91 -1.56 -0.34
N VAL A 116 -9.97 -0.68 -0.04
CA VAL A 116 -8.68 -1.04 0.55
C VAL A 116 -8.62 -0.59 2.01
N ILE A 117 -8.22 -1.51 2.87
CA ILE A 117 -7.82 -1.23 4.26
C ILE A 117 -6.29 -1.18 4.29
N HIS A 118 -5.73 -0.12 4.85
CA HIS A 118 -4.32 -0.07 5.20
C HIS A 118 -4.15 0.04 6.72
N TRP A 119 -3.70 -1.04 7.36
CA TRP A 119 -3.53 -1.12 8.82
C TRP A 119 -2.12 -1.54 9.23
N ARG A 120 -1.44 -0.63 9.94
CA ARG A 120 -0.11 -0.81 10.52
C ARG A 120 -0.23 -1.29 11.96
N MET A 121 -0.42 -2.59 12.13
CA MET A 121 -0.67 -3.22 13.42
C MET A 121 0.54 -3.09 14.35
N GLU A 122 1.78 -3.09 13.83
CA GLU A 122 2.98 -2.93 14.65
C GLU A 122 3.09 -1.57 15.37
N THR A 123 2.24 -0.62 15.02
CA THR A 123 2.20 0.71 15.64
C THR A 123 1.15 0.85 16.75
N VAL A 124 0.35 -0.19 16.98
CA VAL A 124 -0.75 -0.23 17.95
C VAL A 124 -0.29 -1.02 19.18
N PRO A 125 -0.58 -0.56 20.42
CA PRO A 125 -0.37 -1.39 21.60
C PRO A 125 -1.10 -2.73 21.47
N PRO A 126 -0.47 -3.88 21.74
CA PRO A 126 -1.10 -5.19 21.54
C PRO A 126 -2.47 -5.31 22.19
N GLU A 127 -2.63 -4.78 23.41
CA GLU A 127 -3.88 -4.79 24.18
C GLU A 127 -5.05 -4.07 23.50
N ASP A 128 -4.77 -3.12 22.60
CA ASP A 128 -5.79 -2.32 21.90
C ASP A 128 -6.18 -2.96 20.55
N LEU A 129 -5.39 -3.91 20.02
CA LEU A 129 -5.61 -4.49 18.69
C LEU A 129 -6.99 -5.13 18.51
N PRO A 130 -7.52 -5.93 19.46
CA PRO A 130 -8.86 -6.52 19.30
C PRO A 130 -9.95 -5.45 19.19
N LEU A 131 -9.93 -4.43 20.06
CA LEU A 131 -10.87 -3.31 20.02
C LEU A 131 -10.75 -2.52 18.71
N CYS A 132 -9.53 -2.32 18.23
CA CYS A 132 -9.30 -1.68 16.94
C CYS A 132 -9.83 -2.49 15.76
N ALA A 133 -9.81 -3.83 15.84
CA ALA A 133 -10.43 -4.69 14.84
C ALA A 133 -11.96 -4.57 14.85
N GLU A 134 -12.59 -4.50 16.03
CA GLU A 134 -14.04 -4.26 16.16
C GLU A 134 -14.42 -2.91 15.52
N LYS A 135 -13.72 -1.83 15.87
CA LYS A 135 -13.95 -0.50 15.28
C LYS A 135 -13.74 -0.47 13.76
N LEU A 136 -12.77 -1.24 13.26
CA LEU A 136 -12.57 -1.41 11.83
C LEU A 136 -13.77 -2.11 11.20
N VAL A 137 -14.28 -3.19 11.79
CA VAL A 137 -15.49 -3.88 11.31
C VAL A 137 -16.68 -2.93 11.31
N ASP A 138 -16.94 -2.20 12.38
CA ASP A 138 -18.03 -1.21 12.44
C ASP A 138 -17.92 -0.16 11.33
N THR A 139 -16.70 0.34 11.10
CA THR A 139 -16.43 1.30 10.01
C THR A 139 -16.74 0.68 8.65
N LEU A 140 -16.38 -0.58 8.42
CA LEU A 140 -16.67 -1.27 7.16
C LEU A 140 -18.17 -1.52 6.97
N VAL A 141 -18.90 -1.91 8.02
CA VAL A 141 -20.36 -2.10 7.96
C VAL A 141 -21.05 -0.78 7.67
N GLY A 142 -20.66 0.30 8.33
CA GLY A 142 -21.20 1.64 8.07
C GLY A 142 -20.92 2.13 6.64
N LEU A 143 -19.76 1.80 6.08
CA LEU A 143 -19.41 2.17 4.71
C LEU A 143 -20.12 1.30 3.66
N LEU A 144 -20.22 -0.01 3.87
CA LEU A 144 -20.68 -0.96 2.85
C LEU A 144 -22.19 -1.22 2.94
N HIS A 145 -22.78 -1.14 4.13
CA HIS A 145 -24.21 -1.35 4.40
C HIS A 145 -24.88 -0.11 5.05
N PRO A 146 -24.80 1.09 4.44
CA PRO A 146 -25.28 2.34 5.08
C PRO A 146 -26.79 2.37 5.36
N ARG A 147 -27.58 1.52 4.70
CA ARG A 147 -29.05 1.44 4.89
C ARG A 147 -29.47 0.63 6.11
N ASP A 148 -28.63 -0.29 6.59
CA ASP A 148 -28.96 -1.17 7.71
C ASP A 148 -28.61 -0.52 9.07
N HIS A 149 -27.78 0.53 9.07
CA HIS A 149 -27.36 1.25 10.28
C HIS A 149 -28.30 2.37 10.75
N LEU A 150 -29.36 2.71 10.00
CA LEU A 150 -30.27 3.82 10.31
C LEU A 150 -31.43 3.47 11.26
N ALA A 151 -31.30 2.42 12.08
CA ALA A 151 -32.20 2.19 13.20
C ALA A 151 -31.50 2.52 14.54
N PRO A 152 -31.43 3.79 14.96
CA PRO A 152 -31.07 4.09 16.33
C PRO A 152 -32.23 3.69 17.24
N GLU A 153 -31.99 2.76 18.15
CA GLU A 153 -32.74 2.72 19.41
C GLU A 153 -32.49 4.04 20.14
N ASN A 154 -33.56 4.68 20.59
CA ASN A 154 -33.55 5.98 21.24
C ASN A 154 -32.79 5.94 22.58
N GLU A 155 -31.48 6.17 22.55
CA GLU A 155 -30.71 6.54 23.74
C GLU A 155 -30.74 8.07 23.92
N PRO A 156 -31.22 8.59 25.06
CA PRO A 156 -31.26 10.02 25.32
C PRO A 156 -29.83 10.54 25.56
N VAL A 157 -29.35 11.37 24.64
CA VAL A 157 -28.04 12.03 24.73
C VAL A 157 -28.07 13.08 25.84
N ASP A 158 -27.22 12.87 26.85
CA ASP A 158 -26.93 13.80 27.93
C ASP A 158 -26.03 14.93 27.39
N THR A 159 -26.59 16.13 27.25
CA THR A 159 -25.91 17.31 26.70
C THR A 159 -25.25 18.10 27.83
N ASP A 160 -24.02 17.73 28.21
CA ASP A 160 -23.13 18.61 28.99
C ASP A 160 -21.65 18.20 28.82
N ALA A 161 -21.06 18.54 27.67
CA ALA A 161 -19.61 18.59 27.52
C ALA A 161 -19.21 19.64 26.48
N ASP A 162 -18.88 20.83 26.99
CA ASP A 162 -18.27 21.95 26.27
C ASP A 162 -16.82 21.61 25.85
N TRP A 163 -16.64 21.30 24.56
CA TRP A 163 -15.34 21.25 23.88
C TRP A 163 -15.39 22.12 22.62
N SER A 164 -15.37 23.43 22.82
CA SER A 164 -15.18 24.37 21.72
C SER A 164 -13.68 24.48 21.36
N ARG A 165 -13.28 23.96 20.18
CA ARG A 165 -12.55 24.69 19.10
C ARG A 165 -11.86 23.78 18.04
N GLU A 166 -12.37 23.90 16.81
CA GLU A 166 -11.72 23.75 15.49
C GLU A 166 -11.13 22.39 15.07
N GLU A 167 -12.00 21.42 14.74
CA GLU A 167 -11.85 20.67 13.48
C GLU A 167 -13.10 20.94 12.63
N GLN A 168 -12.95 21.69 11.54
CA GLN A 168 -13.95 21.76 10.48
C GLN A 168 -13.98 20.37 9.83
N GLY A 169 -14.94 19.55 10.26
CA GLY A 169 -15.28 18.32 9.55
C GLY A 169 -15.66 18.65 8.11
N PRO A 170 -15.30 17.80 7.13
CA PRO A 170 -15.80 17.97 5.78
C PRO A 170 -17.32 17.81 5.83
N GLY A 171 -18.05 18.74 5.21
CA GLY A 171 -19.50 18.68 5.15
C GLY A 171 -19.99 17.31 4.70
N GLU A 172 -21.11 16.86 5.27
CA GLU A 172 -21.78 15.61 4.91
C GLU A 172 -21.87 15.50 3.39
N LEU A 173 -21.02 14.64 2.82
CA LEU A 173 -21.12 14.23 1.44
C LEU A 173 -22.45 13.46 1.29
N PRO A 174 -23.19 13.64 0.17
CA PRO A 174 -24.42 12.89 -0.05
C PRO A 174 -24.12 11.39 0.09
N ALA A 175 -25.00 10.66 0.79
CA ALA A 175 -24.88 9.22 1.00
C ALA A 175 -24.64 8.51 -0.34
N GLN A 176 -23.38 8.16 -0.62
CA GLN A 176 -23.00 7.47 -1.84
C GLN A 176 -23.39 6.00 -1.69
N ASP A 177 -24.04 5.46 -2.72
CA ASP A 177 -24.46 4.06 -2.75
C ASP A 177 -23.23 3.15 -2.90
N ASN A 178 -22.78 2.58 -1.79
CA ASN A 178 -21.64 1.67 -1.71
C ASN A 178 -21.98 0.21 -1.94
N SER A 179 -23.22 -0.09 -2.36
CA SER A 179 -23.70 -1.47 -2.58
C SER A 179 -22.99 -2.23 -3.72
N THR A 180 -22.18 -1.55 -4.54
CA THR A 180 -21.39 -2.17 -5.61
C THR A 180 -20.06 -2.74 -5.12
N ILE A 181 -19.58 -2.38 -3.93
CA ILE A 181 -18.30 -2.86 -3.42
C ILE A 181 -18.48 -4.27 -2.85
N ARG A 182 -17.88 -5.25 -3.55
CA ARG A 182 -17.97 -6.67 -3.17
C ARG A 182 -16.65 -7.26 -2.69
N THR A 183 -15.55 -6.49 -2.78
CA THR A 183 -14.23 -6.96 -2.35
C THR A 183 -13.56 -5.95 -1.44
N VAL A 184 -12.99 -6.45 -0.35
CA VAL A 184 -12.15 -5.72 0.59
C VAL A 184 -10.73 -6.26 0.50
N TRP A 185 -9.79 -5.39 0.15
CA TRP A 185 -8.36 -5.67 0.13
C TRP A 185 -7.72 -5.25 1.44
N PHE A 186 -7.06 -6.18 2.13
CA PHE A 186 -6.37 -5.92 3.39
C PHE A 186 -4.86 -5.78 3.19
N ALA A 187 -4.38 -4.53 3.21
CA ALA A 187 -2.96 -4.18 3.20
C ALA A 187 -2.47 -3.96 4.64
N SER A 188 -1.70 -4.90 5.16
CA SER A 188 -1.15 -4.82 6.51
C SER A 188 0.28 -5.34 6.57
N ASP A 189 0.99 -4.91 7.61
CA ASP A 189 2.27 -5.45 8.06
C ASP A 189 2.14 -6.84 8.74
N TYR A 190 0.91 -7.33 8.96
CA TYR A 190 0.65 -8.69 9.43
C TYR A 190 1.31 -9.74 8.51
N PRO A 191 2.08 -10.70 9.05
CA PRO A 191 2.99 -11.52 8.24
C PRO A 191 2.31 -12.68 7.49
N TYR A 192 1.04 -12.96 7.77
CA TYR A 192 0.32 -14.10 7.21
C TYR A 192 -0.83 -13.67 6.29
N PRO A 193 -1.32 -14.56 5.41
CA PRO A 193 -2.44 -14.26 4.52
C PRO A 193 -3.68 -13.95 5.35
N VAL A 194 -4.50 -13.00 4.91
CA VAL A 194 -5.68 -12.58 5.67
C VAL A 194 -6.78 -13.63 5.59
N THR A 195 -6.74 -14.53 4.62
CA THR A 195 -7.74 -15.61 4.48
C THR A 195 -7.32 -16.94 5.10
N SER A 196 -6.02 -17.16 5.38
CA SER A 196 -5.51 -18.42 5.94
C SER A 196 -6.05 -18.70 7.34
N SER A 197 -6.43 -19.95 7.62
CA SER A 197 -6.86 -20.34 8.97
C SER A 197 -5.72 -20.21 9.99
N ALA A 198 -6.04 -19.99 11.26
CA ALA A 198 -5.04 -19.80 12.31
C ALA A 198 -4.19 -21.05 12.60
N THR A 199 -4.59 -22.21 12.08
CA THR A 199 -3.89 -23.48 12.26
C THR A 199 -2.71 -23.66 11.30
N GLU A 200 -2.52 -22.77 10.31
CA GLU A 200 -1.47 -22.87 9.28
C GLU A 200 -0.20 -22.04 9.60
N PHE A 201 -0.09 -21.46 10.81
CA PHE A 201 0.93 -20.45 11.10
C PHE A 201 2.36 -20.98 11.34
N GLU A 202 2.55 -22.28 11.56
CA GLU A 202 3.88 -22.82 11.96
C GLU A 202 4.88 -22.95 10.80
N ASP A 203 4.43 -23.07 9.54
CA ASP A 203 5.31 -23.38 8.40
C ASP A 203 5.37 -22.30 7.29
N LEU A 204 4.67 -21.16 7.46
CA LEU A 204 4.59 -20.16 6.39
C LEU A 204 5.77 -19.15 6.43
N PRO A 205 6.43 -18.88 5.28
CA PRO A 205 7.43 -17.82 5.16
C PRO A 205 6.83 -16.46 5.58
N ARG A 206 7.52 -15.74 6.47
CA ARG A 206 7.05 -14.44 6.97
C ARG A 206 7.07 -13.40 5.85
N LYS A 207 5.91 -12.80 5.53
CA LYS A 207 5.73 -11.78 4.47
C LYS A 207 6.52 -10.49 4.69
N SER A 208 6.74 -10.09 5.95
CA SER A 208 7.35 -8.81 6.29
C SER A 208 8.47 -8.93 7.32
N GLY A 209 9.65 -8.41 6.99
CA GLY A 209 10.77 -8.27 7.92
C GLY A 209 10.60 -7.14 8.95
N THR A 210 9.56 -6.29 8.82
CA THR A 210 9.31 -5.21 9.78
C THR A 210 8.58 -5.69 11.02
N PHE A 211 7.88 -6.80 10.92
CA PHE A 211 7.03 -7.31 11.98
C PHE A 211 7.84 -8.18 12.95
N ARG A 212 8.29 -7.58 14.06
CA ARG A 212 9.25 -8.20 14.97
C ARG A 212 8.61 -9.10 16.03
N ASN A 213 7.43 -8.71 16.51
CA ASN A 213 6.79 -9.33 17.67
C ASN A 213 5.33 -9.64 17.36
N LEU A 214 5.05 -10.89 16.96
CA LEU A 214 3.68 -11.37 16.86
C LEU A 214 3.19 -11.82 18.22
N THR A 215 2.09 -11.23 18.65
CA THR A 215 1.45 -11.54 19.93
C THR A 215 0.07 -12.19 19.69
N PRO A 216 -0.51 -12.87 20.68
CA PRO A 216 -1.85 -13.42 20.58
C PRO A 216 -2.91 -12.38 20.20
N GLU A 217 -2.72 -11.13 20.61
CA GLU A 217 -3.66 -10.04 20.32
C GLU A 217 -3.70 -9.67 18.83
N HIS A 218 -2.57 -9.81 18.11
CA HIS A 218 -2.55 -9.66 16.66
C HIS A 218 -3.38 -10.74 15.98
N VAL A 219 -3.21 -12.00 16.43
CA VAL A 219 -3.98 -13.14 15.92
C VAL A 219 -5.46 -12.95 16.23
N SER A 220 -5.78 -12.49 17.44
CA SER A 220 -7.16 -12.19 17.86
C SER A 220 -7.79 -11.08 17.00
N ALA A 221 -7.09 -9.98 16.76
CA ALA A 221 -7.56 -8.90 15.90
C ALA A 221 -7.85 -9.37 14.47
N ILE A 222 -6.96 -10.18 13.89
CA ILE A 222 -7.18 -10.77 12.56
C ILE A 222 -8.33 -11.79 12.59
N ALA A 223 -8.52 -12.55 13.67
CA ALA A 223 -9.64 -13.46 13.82
C ALA A 223 -10.98 -12.70 13.88
N ILE A 224 -11.04 -11.59 14.63
CA ILE A 224 -12.22 -10.69 14.67
C ILE A 224 -12.54 -10.19 13.26
N LEU A 225 -11.55 -9.61 12.57
CA LEU A 225 -11.73 -9.12 11.21
C LEU A 225 -12.23 -10.22 10.27
N ARG A 226 -11.63 -11.41 10.29
CA ARG A 226 -12.05 -12.55 9.46
C ARG A 226 -13.47 -12.99 9.76
N SER A 227 -13.83 -13.08 11.03
CA SER A 227 -15.16 -13.54 11.45
C SER A 227 -16.27 -12.64 10.89
N ALA A 228 -15.98 -11.37 10.66
CA ALA A 228 -16.92 -10.46 10.03
C ALA A 228 -17.31 -10.87 8.59
N PHE A 229 -16.42 -11.56 7.86
CA PHE A 229 -16.62 -12.01 6.48
C PHE A 229 -17.01 -13.49 6.34
N LEU A 230 -17.13 -14.22 7.46
CA LEU A 230 -17.62 -15.60 7.45
C LEU A 230 -19.15 -15.64 7.26
N PRO A 231 -19.74 -16.82 6.96
CA PRO A 231 -21.19 -16.99 7.06
C PRO A 231 -21.69 -16.51 8.43
N ASP A 232 -22.84 -15.84 8.45
CA ASP A 232 -23.44 -15.20 9.63
C ASP A 232 -22.69 -13.95 10.15
N GLY A 233 -21.58 -13.57 9.52
CA GLY A 233 -20.87 -12.33 9.80
C GLY A 233 -21.55 -11.10 9.16
N PRO A 234 -21.38 -9.90 9.73
CA PRO A 234 -22.00 -8.67 9.21
C PRO A 234 -21.52 -8.26 7.81
N LEU A 235 -20.43 -8.84 7.31
CA LEU A 235 -19.85 -8.60 5.98
C LEU A 235 -19.84 -9.88 5.11
N GLN A 236 -20.70 -10.86 5.40
CA GLN A 236 -20.75 -12.17 4.71
C GLN A 236 -20.90 -12.08 3.17
N ASP A 237 -21.53 -11.02 2.66
CA ASP A 237 -21.74 -10.79 1.22
C ASP A 237 -20.56 -10.05 0.53
N THR A 238 -19.47 -9.87 1.27
CA THR A 238 -18.23 -9.22 0.82
C THR A 238 -17.07 -10.21 0.90
N LYS A 239 -16.17 -10.16 -0.09
CA LYS A 239 -14.97 -10.99 -0.12
C LYS A 239 -13.80 -10.26 0.54
N LEU A 240 -13.15 -10.89 1.52
CA LEU A 240 -11.87 -10.42 2.06
C LEU A 240 -10.71 -11.02 1.25
N THR A 241 -9.74 -10.19 0.86
CA THR A 241 -8.55 -10.61 0.11
C THR A 241 -7.34 -9.78 0.50
N GLY A 242 -6.16 -10.15 0.01
CA GLY A 242 -4.91 -9.44 0.23
C GLY A 242 -3.91 -9.71 -0.90
N LEU A 243 -2.74 -9.09 -0.80
CA LEU A 243 -1.73 -9.17 -1.85
C LEU A 243 -1.30 -10.60 -2.18
N LYS A 244 -1.17 -11.48 -1.18
CA LYS A 244 -0.66 -12.83 -1.40
C LYS A 244 -1.67 -13.65 -2.19
N GLU A 245 -2.93 -13.62 -1.76
CA GLU A 245 -4.06 -14.29 -2.40
C GLU A 245 -4.21 -13.83 -3.87
N GLN A 246 -3.97 -12.54 -4.13
CA GLN A 246 -4.09 -11.96 -5.45
C GLN A 246 -2.90 -12.26 -6.35
N LEU A 247 -1.68 -12.36 -5.79
CA LEU A 247 -0.51 -12.84 -6.51
C LEU A 247 -0.64 -14.31 -6.92
N GLU A 248 -1.15 -15.16 -6.01
CA GLU A 248 -1.46 -16.56 -6.30
C GLU A 248 -2.49 -16.66 -7.44
N ARG A 249 -3.59 -15.89 -7.37
CA ARG A 249 -4.59 -15.82 -8.45
C ARG A 249 -3.96 -15.45 -9.80
N VAL A 250 -3.20 -14.35 -9.87
CA VAL A 250 -2.58 -13.89 -11.12
C VAL A 250 -1.58 -14.91 -11.66
N ARG A 251 -0.85 -15.60 -10.78
CA ARG A 251 0.06 -16.68 -11.16
C ARG A 251 -0.69 -17.87 -11.77
N ASP A 252 -1.79 -18.29 -11.14
CA ASP A 252 -2.61 -19.40 -11.63
C ASP A 252 -3.24 -19.08 -12.99
N LEU A 253 -3.74 -17.86 -13.18
CA LEU A 253 -4.24 -17.38 -14.47
C LEU A 253 -3.15 -17.40 -15.55
N ALA A 254 -1.95 -16.91 -15.23
CA ALA A 254 -0.83 -16.91 -16.17
C ALA A 254 -0.40 -18.32 -16.58
N LEU A 255 -0.49 -19.31 -15.69
CA LEU A 255 -0.22 -20.72 -16.00
C LEU A 255 -1.25 -21.29 -16.98
N VAL A 256 -2.53 -20.95 -16.81
CA VAL A 256 -3.60 -21.37 -17.72
C VAL A 256 -3.42 -20.75 -19.10
N GLU A 257 -3.20 -19.44 -19.18
CA GLU A 257 -3.04 -18.71 -20.46
C GLU A 257 -1.85 -19.19 -21.28
N ASN A 258 -0.76 -19.60 -20.63
CA ASN A 258 0.46 -20.02 -21.29
C ASN A 258 0.55 -21.54 -21.56
N ASN A 259 -0.58 -22.26 -21.54
CA ASN A 259 -0.63 -23.72 -21.71
C ASN A 259 0.32 -24.47 -20.75
N GLY A 260 0.36 -24.04 -19.48
CA GLY A 260 1.23 -24.62 -18.45
C GLY A 260 2.71 -24.27 -18.58
N LYS A 261 3.11 -23.43 -19.56
CA LYS A 261 4.45 -22.82 -19.55
C LYS A 261 4.47 -21.73 -18.49
N SER A 262 5.56 -21.64 -17.74
CA SER A 262 5.81 -20.57 -16.78
C SER A 262 6.03 -19.24 -17.51
N GLY A 263 4.95 -18.66 -18.06
CA GLY A 263 4.95 -17.25 -18.41
C GLY A 263 5.01 -16.46 -17.12
N GLY A 264 6.03 -15.62 -16.96
CA GLY A 264 6.18 -14.80 -15.77
C GLY A 264 4.96 -13.89 -15.59
N ILE A 265 4.67 -13.52 -14.35
CA ILE A 265 3.63 -12.55 -13.96
C ILE A 265 3.91 -11.11 -14.47
N GLY A 266 4.86 -10.93 -15.38
CA GLY A 266 5.31 -9.64 -15.91
C GLY A 266 6.48 -9.01 -15.15
N ILE A 267 6.91 -9.63 -14.05
CA ILE A 267 8.14 -9.31 -13.32
C ILE A 267 8.87 -10.60 -12.94
N ASP A 268 10.19 -10.51 -12.78
CA ASP A 268 11.01 -11.67 -12.39
C ASP A 268 10.51 -12.24 -11.06
N GLY A 269 10.46 -13.57 -10.95
CA GLY A 269 9.96 -14.25 -9.75
C GLY A 269 10.67 -13.82 -8.46
N GLU A 270 11.96 -13.50 -8.55
CA GLU A 270 12.74 -12.99 -7.42
C GLU A 270 12.27 -11.59 -6.94
N MET A 271 11.67 -10.78 -7.81
CA MET A 271 11.16 -9.46 -7.42
C MET A 271 9.88 -9.54 -6.61
N VAL A 272 9.04 -10.57 -6.78
CA VAL A 272 7.82 -10.73 -5.95
C VAL A 272 8.10 -11.26 -4.55
N ASP A 273 9.32 -11.71 -4.30
CA ASP A 273 9.75 -12.08 -2.95
C ASP A 273 10.35 -10.87 -2.19
N ASP A 274 10.58 -9.74 -2.86
CA ASP A 274 11.08 -8.52 -2.22
C ASP A 274 9.96 -7.76 -1.49
N ALA A 275 10.11 -7.58 -0.17
CA ALA A 275 9.13 -6.91 0.67
C ALA A 275 8.89 -5.44 0.28
N GLY A 276 9.88 -4.76 -0.31
CA GLY A 276 9.75 -3.41 -0.84
C GLY A 276 8.85 -3.37 -2.07
N VAL A 277 9.04 -4.31 -3.01
CA VAL A 277 8.18 -4.50 -4.18
C VAL A 277 6.75 -4.82 -3.76
N LEU A 278 6.56 -5.75 -2.82
CA LEU A 278 5.24 -6.09 -2.29
C LEU A 278 4.54 -4.87 -1.68
N GLY A 279 5.26 -4.07 -0.89
CA GLY A 279 4.74 -2.81 -0.37
C GLY A 279 4.36 -1.81 -1.48
N ILE A 280 5.14 -1.71 -2.56
CA ILE A 280 4.81 -0.86 -3.70
C ILE A 280 3.51 -1.34 -4.38
N LEU A 281 3.34 -2.66 -4.57
CA LEU A 281 2.12 -3.22 -5.16
C LEU A 281 0.88 -2.93 -4.29
N ASP A 282 0.94 -3.18 -2.98
CA ASP A 282 -0.14 -2.82 -2.05
C ASP A 282 -0.48 -1.33 -2.14
N LYS A 283 0.54 -0.46 -2.30
CA LYS A 283 0.34 0.99 -2.43
C LYS A 283 -0.38 1.37 -3.72
N LEU A 284 0.06 0.81 -4.85
CA LEU A 284 -0.54 1.08 -6.16
C LEU A 284 -2.02 0.65 -6.17
N VAL A 285 -2.31 -0.54 -5.63
CA VAL A 285 -3.69 -1.02 -5.48
C VAL A 285 -4.49 -0.09 -4.55
N ALA A 286 -3.91 0.40 -3.45
CA ALA A 286 -4.58 1.35 -2.56
C ALA A 286 -4.88 2.71 -3.20
N MET A 287 -4.02 3.18 -4.10
CA MET A 287 -4.22 4.44 -4.82
C MET A 287 -5.44 4.38 -5.75
N ASP A 288 -5.69 3.23 -6.39
CA ASP A 288 -6.76 3.04 -7.37
C ASP A 288 -8.10 2.58 -6.77
N ALA A 289 -8.15 2.31 -5.46
CA ALA A 289 -9.35 1.82 -4.79
C ALA A 289 -10.49 2.85 -4.79
N LYS A 290 -11.74 2.41 -4.78
CA LYS A 290 -12.88 3.35 -4.71
C LYS A 290 -13.02 3.94 -3.32
N LEU A 291 -12.88 3.09 -2.31
CA LEU A 291 -12.80 3.47 -0.91
C LEU A 291 -11.46 3.10 -0.32
N PHE A 292 -10.93 3.98 0.53
CA PHE A 292 -9.71 3.75 1.29
C PHE A 292 -9.95 3.98 2.78
N VAL A 293 -9.60 3.00 3.59
CA VAL A 293 -9.72 3.00 5.05
C VAL A 293 -8.34 2.84 5.68
N SER A 294 -8.02 3.61 6.71
CA SER A 294 -6.76 3.45 7.44
C SER A 294 -6.90 3.67 8.94
N GLY A 295 -5.95 3.14 9.72
CA GLY A 295 -5.95 3.31 11.18
C GLY A 295 -5.79 4.77 11.58
N GLY A 296 -6.74 5.27 12.36
CA GLY A 296 -6.76 6.58 13.00
C GLY A 296 -5.99 6.59 14.32
N LYS A 297 -6.16 7.65 15.11
CA LYS A 297 -5.47 7.81 16.41
C LYS A 297 -5.83 6.63 17.33
N GLY A 298 -4.82 6.00 17.92
CA GLY A 298 -5.00 4.84 18.80
C GLY A 298 -5.00 3.50 18.06
N CYS A 299 -5.63 3.43 16.89
CA CYS A 299 -5.69 2.21 16.07
C CYS A 299 -4.71 2.17 14.89
N GLY A 300 -3.84 3.15 14.80
CA GLY A 300 -2.74 3.16 13.86
C GLY A 300 -1.99 4.47 13.86
N ARG A 301 -0.93 4.51 13.06
CA ARG A 301 -0.20 5.75 12.78
C ARG A 301 -0.28 6.06 11.29
N VAL A 302 -0.64 7.30 10.96
CA VAL A 302 -0.49 7.83 9.60
C VAL A 302 0.98 7.79 9.21
N SER A 303 1.34 6.75 8.47
CA SER A 303 2.70 6.51 8.01
C SER A 303 3.00 7.34 6.77
N SER A 304 4.27 7.45 6.38
CA SER A 304 4.62 8.04 5.07
C SER A 304 3.98 7.26 3.92
N PHE A 305 3.79 5.94 4.09
CA PHE A 305 3.10 5.09 3.12
C PHE A 305 1.63 5.50 2.98
N THR A 306 0.90 5.58 4.09
CA THR A 306 -0.48 6.06 4.13
C THR A 306 -0.61 7.46 3.55
N LYS A 307 0.30 8.36 3.92
CA LYS A 307 0.31 9.73 3.44
C LYS A 307 0.47 9.80 1.92
N GLN A 308 1.35 8.99 1.32
CA GLN A 308 1.51 8.95 -0.13
C GLN A 308 0.24 8.48 -0.85
N ILE A 309 -0.48 7.49 -0.27
CA ILE A 309 -1.78 7.05 -0.81
C ILE A 309 -2.80 8.20 -0.73
N VAL A 310 -2.93 8.82 0.44
CA VAL A 310 -3.84 9.94 0.68
C VAL A 310 -3.58 11.12 -0.26
N ASP A 311 -2.31 11.53 -0.39
CA ASP A 311 -1.91 12.65 -1.24
C ASP A 311 -2.18 12.33 -2.72
N SER A 312 -1.92 11.09 -3.18
CA SER A 312 -2.22 10.63 -4.54
C SER A 312 -3.73 10.65 -4.85
N ARG A 313 -4.54 10.08 -3.95
CA ARG A 313 -6.01 10.05 -4.08
C ARG A 313 -6.61 11.44 -4.09
N ALA A 314 -6.11 12.33 -3.22
CA ALA A 314 -6.54 13.73 -3.19
C ALA A 314 -6.23 14.44 -4.51
N ALA A 315 -5.06 14.18 -5.12
CA ALA A 315 -4.70 14.73 -6.42
C ALA A 315 -5.61 14.19 -7.53
N SER A 316 -5.93 12.88 -7.54
CA SER A 316 -6.85 12.29 -8.53
C SER A 316 -8.25 12.92 -8.46
N ILE A 317 -8.80 13.07 -7.25
CA ILE A 317 -10.12 13.71 -7.05
C ILE A 317 -10.09 15.18 -7.52
N GLN A 318 -9.03 15.93 -7.19
CA GLN A 318 -8.87 17.31 -7.68
C GLN A 318 -8.71 17.38 -9.20
N GLY A 319 -8.09 16.36 -9.80
CA GLY A 319 -7.96 16.18 -11.25
C GLY A 319 -9.26 15.78 -11.96
N GLY A 320 -10.35 15.59 -11.22
CA GLY A 320 -11.67 15.24 -11.79
C GLY A 320 -11.95 13.74 -11.88
N ASP A 321 -11.19 12.90 -11.18
CA ASP A 321 -11.56 11.50 -11.01
C ASP A 321 -12.83 11.41 -10.13
N VAL A 322 -13.96 11.25 -10.79
CA VAL A 322 -15.28 11.13 -10.17
C VAL A 322 -15.56 9.74 -9.63
N GLU A 323 -14.71 8.76 -9.92
CA GLU A 323 -14.94 7.40 -9.47
C GLU A 323 -14.41 7.16 -8.05
N MET A 324 -13.42 7.93 -7.58
CA MET A 324 -12.97 7.86 -6.18
C MET A 324 -14.02 8.42 -5.23
N ARG A 325 -14.41 7.62 -4.23
CA ARG A 325 -15.52 7.94 -3.31
C ARG A 325 -15.07 8.62 -2.03
N ASN A 326 -13.82 8.40 -1.62
CA ASN A 326 -13.20 9.15 -0.53
C ASN A 326 -11.69 9.32 -0.75
N VAL A 327 -11.09 10.31 -0.08
CA VAL A 327 -9.64 10.38 0.05
C VAL A 327 -9.17 9.32 1.04
N VAL A 328 -9.75 9.31 2.24
CA VAL A 328 -9.48 8.35 3.32
C VAL A 328 -10.61 8.40 4.35
N GLN A 329 -10.96 7.24 4.88
CA GLN A 329 -11.76 7.10 6.10
C GLN A 329 -10.86 6.54 7.20
N TYR A 330 -10.95 7.10 8.40
CA TYR A 330 -10.21 6.58 9.55
C TYR A 330 -11.12 5.75 10.46
N PHE A 331 -10.55 4.71 11.06
CA PHE A 331 -11.16 3.94 12.17
C PHE A 331 -10.30 4.07 13.42
N GLY A 332 -10.90 4.02 14.61
CA GLY A 332 -10.20 4.10 15.89
C GLY A 332 -10.77 5.11 16.86
#